data_AF-A0ABD3XIM4-F1
#
_entry.id   AF-A0ABD3XIM4-F1
#
_cell.length_a   1.000
_cell.length_b   1.000
_cell.length_c   1.000
_cell.angle_alpha   90.00
_cell.angle_beta   90.00
_cell.angle_gamma   90.00
#
_symmetry.space_group_name_H-M   'P 1'
#
loop_
_entity.id
_entity.type
_entity.pdbx_description
1 polymer ?
#
loop_
_entity_poly.entity_id
_entity_poly.type
_entity_poly.pdbx_seq_one_letter_code
_entity_poly.pdbx_strand_id
1 'polypeptide(L)'
;MGNICCCTYENDSDSPQSTIRSPLLGSQTLNPHYTQTDYQSARQYNPREDMRPFEKHTDSLTLFEMTTVPVTSIDTQFKDQAKLYNDAVDAYKHLQLEIHNLKRYFLVETRGIPELKKCLQILASRCDVARITIKRKSMTLIEVYYDEQHVSETCTVTPERVLEPLRHYKNAFKHVHDALHYMPELKENISVIINDEKAMLRETIEVDPMRDGGVEGMRAITSNIRKLKQMNLNVCDVEGRAQKTFNELVEASRYVVPDISEC
;
A
#
# COMPACT_ATOMS: atom_id res chain seq x y z
N MET A 1 8.57 -19.16 42.60
CA MET A 1 9.69 -19.94 43.17
C MET A 1 9.96 -21.12 42.25
N GLY A 2 11.23 -21.45 41.98
CA GLY A 2 11.65 -22.80 41.61
C GLY A 2 11.71 -23.18 40.12
N ASN A 3 12.78 -22.74 39.46
CA ASN A 3 13.72 -23.53 38.63
C ASN A 3 13.36 -24.92 38.03
N ILE A 4 13.74 -25.03 36.73
CA ILE A 4 14.57 -26.06 36.08
C ILE A 4 13.95 -27.42 35.69
N CYS A 5 13.80 -27.57 34.36
CA CYS A 5 14.34 -28.61 33.46
C CYS A 5 14.62 -30.03 34.02
N CYS A 6 13.97 -31.04 33.42
CA CYS A 6 14.40 -32.44 33.45
C CYS A 6 14.06 -33.13 32.12
N CYS A 7 14.95 -33.03 31.14
CA CYS A 7 15.26 -34.11 30.19
C CYS A 7 16.48 -34.81 30.83
N THR A 8 16.66 -36.12 30.98
CA THR A 8 16.15 -37.37 30.37
C THR A 8 17.01 -38.45 31.01
N TYR A 9 16.54 -39.68 31.31
CA TYR A 9 17.44 -40.84 31.43
C TYR A 9 16.72 -42.17 31.23
N GLU A 10 17.29 -43.00 30.34
CA GLU A 10 17.55 -44.45 30.45
C GLU A 10 18.32 -44.84 29.15
N ASN A 11 19.66 -44.86 29.12
CA ASN A 11 20.67 -45.86 29.54
C ASN A 11 20.79 -47.12 28.65
N ASP A 12 22.00 -47.28 28.08
CA ASP A 12 22.79 -48.52 27.85
C ASP A 12 23.92 -48.16 26.85
N SER A 13 25.21 -48.54 26.91
CA SER A 13 26.01 -49.43 27.75
C SER A 13 27.53 -49.20 27.44
N ASP A 14 28.37 -49.39 28.47
CA ASP A 14 29.80 -49.79 28.53
C ASP A 14 30.95 -49.14 27.71
N SER A 15 31.82 -48.40 28.42
CA SER A 15 33.24 -48.74 28.77
C SER A 15 34.17 -47.49 28.91
N PRO A 16 35.26 -47.55 29.72
CA PRO A 16 35.63 -46.46 30.63
C PRO A 16 36.94 -45.73 30.31
N GLN A 17 37.05 -44.43 30.66
CA GLN A 17 38.20 -43.87 31.41
C GLN A 17 38.02 -42.41 31.83
N SER A 18 38.48 -42.16 33.04
CA SER A 18 38.40 -40.96 33.88
C SER A 18 39.35 -39.83 33.50
N THR A 19 38.94 -38.56 33.65
CA THR A 19 39.37 -37.61 34.70
C THR A 19 39.16 -36.14 34.28
N ILE A 20 38.40 -35.44 35.11
CA ILE A 20 38.42 -33.98 35.25
C ILE A 20 39.76 -33.57 35.89
N ARG A 21 40.45 -32.56 35.34
CA ARG A 21 41.24 -31.56 36.09
C ARG A 21 41.78 -30.45 35.19
N SER A 22 41.33 -29.22 35.45
CA SER A 22 42.01 -27.98 35.07
C SER A 22 43.42 -27.91 35.67
N PRO A 23 44.33 -27.09 35.09
CA PRO A 23 45.28 -26.38 35.92
C PRO A 23 45.35 -24.87 35.62
N LEU A 24 45.34 -24.10 36.71
CA LEU A 24 45.81 -22.73 36.81
C LEU A 24 47.33 -22.61 36.55
N LEU A 25 47.72 -21.46 36.00
CA LEU A 25 48.99 -20.73 36.18
C LEU A 25 50.32 -21.40 35.79
N GLY A 26 50.85 -20.98 34.64
CA GLY A 26 52.29 -20.84 34.40
C GLY A 26 52.66 -19.35 34.32
N SER A 27 53.35 -18.86 35.35
CA SER A 27 53.91 -17.50 35.47
C SER A 27 55.14 -17.34 34.55
N GLN A 28 55.39 -16.17 33.94
CA GLN A 28 56.41 -15.14 34.27
C GLN A 28 56.55 -14.27 32.97
N THR A 29 56.67 -12.94 32.91
CA THR A 29 57.34 -11.89 33.73
C THR A 29 56.74 -10.46 33.51
N LEU A 30 56.90 -9.61 34.53
CA LEU A 30 56.73 -8.12 34.70
C LEU A 30 56.99 -7.23 33.44
N ASN A 31 56.43 -6.03 33.19
CA ASN A 31 55.92 -4.89 34.02
C ASN A 31 55.05 -3.90 33.13
N PRO A 32 54.48 -2.78 33.64
CA PRO A 32 53.14 -2.30 33.27
C PRO A 32 53.08 -1.08 32.32
N HIS A 33 51.97 -0.96 31.58
CA HIS A 33 51.47 0.33 31.11
C HIS A 33 49.95 0.43 31.30
N TYR A 34 49.55 1.44 32.07
CA TYR A 34 48.19 1.96 32.17
C TYR A 34 47.73 2.48 30.81
N THR A 35 46.55 2.07 30.35
CA THR A 35 45.61 2.98 29.69
C THR A 35 44.17 2.48 29.85
N GLN A 36 43.30 3.47 30.01
CA GLN A 36 41.90 3.42 30.42
C GLN A 36 41.03 2.38 29.70
N THR A 37 40.16 1.80 30.51
CA THR A 37 38.89 1.17 30.14
C THR A 37 38.01 2.10 29.29
N ASP A 38 37.68 1.68 28.08
CA ASP A 38 36.47 2.11 27.37
C ASP A 38 35.49 0.95 27.31
N TYR A 39 34.52 0.99 28.23
CA TYR A 39 33.30 0.19 28.16
C TYR A 39 32.44 0.73 27.00
N GLN A 40 32.51 0.11 25.82
CA GLN A 40 31.56 0.38 24.75
C GLN A 40 30.24 -0.35 25.03
N SER A 41 29.28 0.38 25.57
CA SER A 41 27.90 -0.05 25.75
C SER A 41 27.20 -0.21 24.40
N ALA A 42 26.59 -1.39 24.18
CA ALA A 42 25.92 -1.81 22.94
C ALA A 42 24.59 -1.09 22.64
N ARG A 43 24.43 0.19 22.99
CA ARG A 43 23.19 0.96 22.74
C ARG A 43 23.47 2.42 22.42
N GLN A 44 23.98 2.67 21.23
CA GLN A 44 23.70 3.93 20.53
C GLN A 44 22.95 3.58 19.24
N TYR A 45 21.64 3.38 19.40
CA TYR A 45 20.72 3.32 18.28
C TYR A 45 20.51 4.77 17.81
N ASN A 46 21.35 5.23 16.87
CA ASN A 46 21.01 6.37 16.03
C ASN A 46 19.99 5.86 15.00
N PRO A 47 18.71 6.27 15.04
CA PRO A 47 17.83 6.00 13.92
C PRO A 47 18.36 6.83 12.75
N ARG A 48 19.13 6.20 11.86
CA ARG A 48 19.23 6.70 10.49
C ARG A 48 17.80 6.76 9.98
N GLU A 49 17.41 7.92 9.47
CA GLU A 49 16.18 8.09 8.71
C GLU A 49 16.23 7.08 7.57
N ASP A 50 15.60 5.94 7.79
CA ASP A 50 15.51 4.88 6.82
C ASP A 50 14.45 5.33 5.82
N MET A 51 14.86 6.19 4.89
CA MET A 51 14.12 6.55 3.68
C MET A 51 14.08 5.32 2.76
N ARG A 52 13.56 4.20 3.26
CA ARG A 52 13.22 3.06 2.41
C ARG A 52 12.10 3.53 1.48
N PRO A 53 12.28 3.48 0.16
CA PRO A 53 11.19 3.72 -0.76
C PRO A 53 10.03 2.77 -0.44
N PHE A 54 8.81 3.26 -0.61
CA PHE A 54 7.58 2.51 -0.45
C PHE A 54 7.52 1.41 -1.52
N GLU A 55 8.13 0.26 -1.28
CA GLU A 55 8.54 -0.64 -2.38
C GLU A 55 8.26 -2.13 -2.12
N LYS A 56 7.12 -2.51 -1.53
CA LYS A 56 6.83 -3.96 -1.34
C LYS A 56 5.50 -4.54 -1.78
N HIS A 57 4.46 -3.75 -2.11
CA HIS A 57 3.17 -4.35 -2.51
C HIS A 57 2.42 -3.67 -3.66
N THR A 58 2.91 -2.54 -4.17
CA THR A 58 2.35 -1.81 -5.32
C THR A 58 2.93 -2.24 -6.66
N ASP A 59 4.13 -2.85 -6.68
CA ASP A 59 4.86 -3.18 -7.91
C ASP A 59 4.26 -4.36 -8.70
N SER A 60 3.22 -5.01 -8.18
CA SER A 60 2.52 -6.09 -8.90
C SER A 60 1.43 -5.59 -9.85
N LEU A 61 1.02 -4.32 -9.78
CA LEU A 61 -0.04 -3.77 -10.63
C LEU A 61 0.54 -3.19 -11.92
N THR A 62 0.47 -3.98 -12.98
CA THR A 62 0.91 -3.61 -14.33
C THR A 62 -0.17 -2.85 -15.08
N LEU A 63 0.19 -1.75 -15.72
CA LEU A 63 -0.67 -1.08 -16.70
C LEU A 63 -0.82 -1.96 -17.95
N PHE A 64 -1.97 -1.90 -18.59
CA PHE A 64 -2.24 -2.64 -19.83
C PHE A 64 -2.25 -1.72 -21.03
N GLU A 65 -1.52 -2.13 -22.06
CA GLU A 65 -1.65 -1.59 -23.42
C GLU A 65 -2.28 -2.68 -24.30
N MET A 66 -3.36 -2.35 -25.00
CA MET A 66 -4.05 -3.29 -25.88
C MET A 66 -3.42 -3.29 -27.26
N THR A 67 -3.32 -4.46 -27.86
CA THR A 67 -2.84 -4.62 -29.22
C THR A 67 -3.94 -4.19 -30.19
N THR A 68 -3.60 -3.42 -31.22
CA THR A 68 -4.58 -2.93 -32.19
C THR A 68 -5.25 -4.09 -32.93
N VAL A 69 -6.58 -4.03 -33.07
CA VAL A 69 -7.41 -4.99 -33.82
C VAL A 69 -7.93 -4.30 -35.09
N PRO A 70 -8.03 -5.00 -36.24
CA PRO A 70 -8.47 -4.40 -37.50
C PRO A 70 -9.92 -3.90 -37.50
N VAL A 71 -10.76 -4.45 -36.62
CA VAL A 71 -12.16 -4.03 -36.46
C VAL A 71 -12.23 -2.87 -35.46
N THR A 72 -12.53 -1.67 -35.96
CA THR A 72 -12.47 -0.42 -35.17
C THR A 72 -13.35 -0.41 -33.92
N SER A 73 -14.56 -0.99 -33.99
CA SER A 73 -15.48 -1.09 -32.85
C SER A 73 -14.88 -1.94 -31.72
N ILE A 74 -14.37 -3.12 -32.08
CA ILE A 74 -13.71 -4.06 -31.15
C ILE A 74 -12.43 -3.44 -30.58
N ASP A 75 -11.62 -2.78 -31.42
CA ASP A 75 -10.40 -2.10 -31.00
C ASP A 75 -10.67 -1.00 -29.96
N THR A 76 -11.70 -0.18 -30.23
CA THR A 76 -12.14 0.87 -29.31
C THR A 76 -12.58 0.28 -27.97
N GLN A 77 -13.39 -0.79 -27.99
CA GLN A 77 -13.83 -1.46 -26.76
C GLN A 77 -12.64 -1.94 -25.91
N PHE A 78 -11.63 -2.59 -26.52
CA PHE A 78 -10.44 -3.03 -25.78
C PHE A 78 -9.68 -1.85 -25.17
N LYS A 79 -9.45 -0.79 -25.96
CA LYS A 79 -8.69 0.40 -25.53
C LYS A 79 -9.40 1.18 -24.42
N ASP A 80 -10.72 1.29 -24.50
CA ASP A 80 -11.52 1.96 -23.47
C ASP A 80 -11.43 1.23 -22.13
N GLN A 81 -11.56 -0.11 -22.13
CA GLN A 81 -11.40 -0.88 -20.88
C GLN A 81 -9.98 -0.76 -20.30
N ALA A 82 -8.96 -0.79 -21.16
CA ALA A 82 -7.58 -0.61 -20.72
C ALA A 82 -7.34 0.76 -20.12
N LYS A 83 -7.90 1.82 -20.72
CA LYS A 83 -7.83 3.18 -20.19
C LYS A 83 -8.52 3.27 -18.83
N LEU A 84 -9.76 2.81 -18.72
CA LEU A 84 -10.50 2.83 -17.45
C LEU A 84 -9.75 2.09 -16.33
N TYR A 85 -9.19 0.92 -16.64
CA TYR A 85 -8.36 0.18 -15.71
C TYR A 85 -7.11 0.96 -15.29
N ASN A 86 -6.37 1.49 -16.26
CA ASN A 86 -5.12 2.21 -16.00
C ASN A 86 -5.38 3.46 -15.15
N ASP A 87 -6.42 4.24 -15.47
CA ASP A 87 -6.83 5.42 -14.71
C ASP A 87 -7.11 5.05 -13.25
N ALA A 88 -7.80 3.92 -13.00
CA ALA A 88 -8.13 3.51 -11.65
C ALA A 88 -6.95 2.90 -10.88
N VAL A 89 -6.03 2.21 -11.56
CA VAL A 89 -4.76 1.75 -10.97
C VAL A 89 -3.88 2.94 -10.59
N ASP A 90 -3.80 3.96 -11.44
CA ASP A 90 -3.03 5.16 -11.16
C ASP A 90 -3.65 5.96 -10.02
N ALA A 91 -4.98 6.08 -9.96
CA ALA A 91 -5.69 6.63 -8.80
C ALA A 91 -5.36 5.85 -7.51
N TYR A 92 -5.32 4.51 -7.56
CA TYR A 92 -4.93 3.69 -6.42
C TYR A 92 -3.47 3.89 -6.01
N LYS A 93 -2.54 4.02 -6.96
CA LYS A 93 -1.13 4.35 -6.66
C LYS A 93 -1.01 5.72 -6.00
N HIS A 94 -1.74 6.72 -6.50
CA HIS A 94 -1.79 8.05 -5.89
C HIS A 94 -2.38 8.01 -4.48
N LEU A 95 -3.44 7.24 -4.25
CA LEU A 95 -3.95 7.01 -2.90
C LEU A 95 -2.87 6.49 -1.95
N GLN A 96 -2.12 5.46 -2.35
CA GLN A 96 -1.04 4.91 -1.51
C GLN A 96 0.02 5.97 -1.21
N LEU A 97 0.37 6.79 -2.20
CA LEU A 97 1.32 7.90 -2.03
C LEU A 97 0.79 8.96 -1.06
N GLU A 98 -0.48 9.37 -1.17
CA GLU A 98 -1.09 10.34 -0.26
C GLU A 98 -1.12 9.81 1.19
N ILE A 99 -1.48 8.55 1.39
CA ILE A 99 -1.45 7.92 2.72
C ILE A 99 -0.04 7.84 3.28
N HIS A 100 0.94 7.50 2.45
CA HIS A 100 2.35 7.47 2.84
C HIS A 100 2.85 8.87 3.24
N ASN A 101 2.57 9.87 2.41
CA ASN A 101 2.98 11.26 2.66
C ASN A 101 2.32 11.81 3.93
N LEU A 102 1.02 11.55 4.13
CA LEU A 102 0.33 11.86 5.38
C LEU A 102 1.04 11.25 6.58
N LYS A 103 1.32 9.95 6.55
CA LYS A 103 1.97 9.22 7.65
C LYS A 103 3.37 9.74 7.97
N ARG A 104 4.11 10.18 6.94
CA ARG A 104 5.49 10.70 7.08
C ARG A 104 5.58 11.89 8.04
N TYR A 105 4.56 12.75 8.10
CA TYR A 105 4.51 13.91 8.99
C TYR A 105 4.47 13.57 10.49
N PHE A 106 4.18 12.32 10.83
CA PHE A 106 3.97 11.88 12.22
C PHE A 106 4.94 10.78 12.64
N LEU A 107 5.98 10.50 11.86
CA LEU A 107 6.94 9.41 12.13
C LEU A 107 7.60 9.55 13.51
N VAL A 108 8.03 10.76 13.87
CA VAL A 108 8.71 11.01 15.14
C VAL A 108 7.74 10.82 16.30
N GLU A 109 6.56 11.42 16.20
CA GLU A 109 5.52 11.40 17.24
C GLU A 109 4.93 9.99 17.45
N THR A 110 4.96 9.16 16.42
CA THR A 110 4.48 7.77 16.47
C THR A 110 5.58 6.75 16.73
N ARG A 111 6.79 7.20 17.12
CA ARG A 111 7.95 6.34 17.43
C ARG A 111 8.32 5.41 16.26
N GLY A 112 8.17 5.91 15.03
CA GLY A 112 8.48 5.20 13.80
C GLY A 112 7.37 4.30 13.26
N ILE A 113 6.19 4.23 13.90
CA ILE A 113 5.07 3.38 13.45
C ILE A 113 3.80 4.24 13.25
N PRO A 114 3.67 4.92 12.11
CA PRO A 114 2.58 5.86 11.85
C PRO A 114 1.30 5.14 11.40
N GLU A 115 0.53 4.65 12.38
CA GLU A 115 -0.83 4.16 12.14
C GLU A 115 -1.75 5.33 11.80
N LEU A 116 -2.58 5.19 10.76
CA LEU A 116 -3.43 6.27 10.22
C LEU A 116 -4.31 6.90 11.31
N LYS A 117 -4.88 6.06 12.17
CA LYS A 117 -5.67 6.44 13.34
C LYS A 117 -4.93 7.39 14.28
N LYS A 118 -3.68 7.05 14.64
CA LYS A 118 -2.83 7.86 15.52
C LYS A 118 -2.43 9.16 14.83
N CYS A 119 -2.10 9.10 13.54
CA CYS A 119 -1.80 10.29 12.74
C CYS A 119 -2.96 11.30 12.76
N LEU A 120 -4.20 10.84 12.54
CA LEU A 120 -5.36 11.74 12.54
C LEU A 120 -5.76 12.22 13.94
N GLN A 121 -5.53 11.43 14.99
CA GLN A 121 -5.67 11.91 16.38
C GLN A 121 -4.71 13.07 16.68
N ILE A 122 -3.45 12.93 16.29
CA ILE A 122 -2.44 13.98 16.46
C ILE A 122 -2.82 15.20 15.61
N LEU A 123 -3.24 14.99 14.37
CA LEU A 123 -3.68 16.07 13.48
C LEU A 123 -4.85 16.85 14.09
N ALA A 124 -5.87 16.16 14.60
CA ALA A 124 -7.01 16.78 15.26
C ALA A 124 -6.59 17.64 16.47
N SER A 125 -5.66 17.14 17.29
CA SER A 125 -5.14 17.91 18.43
C SER A 125 -4.37 19.18 18.01
N ARG A 126 -3.85 19.23 16.77
CA ARG A 126 -3.17 20.41 16.22
C ARG A 126 -4.11 21.43 15.62
N CYS A 127 -5.25 20.97 15.10
CA CYS A 127 -6.28 21.83 14.52
C CYS A 127 -7.01 22.66 15.59
N ASP A 128 -6.96 22.26 16.85
CA ASP A 128 -7.58 22.94 18.00
C ASP A 128 -9.06 23.29 17.76
N VAL A 129 -9.38 24.57 17.49
CA VAL A 129 -10.74 25.06 17.26
C VAL A 129 -11.11 25.10 15.77
N ALA A 130 -10.16 24.86 14.87
CA ALA A 130 -10.39 24.95 13.44
C ALA A 130 -11.46 23.95 12.99
N ARG A 131 -12.56 24.48 12.43
CA ARG A 131 -13.71 23.67 12.04
C ARG A 131 -13.44 22.90 10.75
N ILE A 132 -13.09 21.62 10.89
CA ILE A 132 -13.05 20.67 9.78
C ILE A 132 -14.46 20.10 9.59
N THR A 133 -14.93 20.07 8.35
CA THR A 133 -16.22 19.47 7.99
C THR A 133 -16.00 18.33 7.02
N ILE A 134 -16.59 17.18 7.30
CA ILE A 134 -16.54 15.99 6.45
C ILE A 134 -17.95 15.66 5.99
N LYS A 135 -18.19 15.65 4.68
CA LYS A 135 -19.49 15.35 4.08
C LYS A 135 -19.42 14.09 3.23
N ARG A 136 -20.36 13.16 3.44
CA ARG A 136 -20.52 11.99 2.58
C ARG A 136 -21.49 12.32 1.45
N LYS A 137 -21.04 12.20 0.20
CA LYS A 137 -21.85 12.47 -1.00
C LYS A 137 -22.38 11.19 -1.65
N SER A 138 -21.65 10.10 -1.52
CA SER A 138 -22.05 8.78 -2.04
C SER A 138 -21.43 7.67 -1.19
N MET A 139 -21.59 6.40 -1.59
CA MET A 139 -20.99 5.27 -0.85
C MET A 139 -19.46 5.39 -0.73
N THR A 140 -18.78 5.89 -1.77
CA THR A 140 -17.31 6.01 -1.86
C THR A 140 -16.81 7.46 -1.91
N LEU A 141 -17.70 8.46 -2.07
CA LEU A 141 -17.31 9.87 -2.13
C LEU A 141 -17.47 10.56 -0.77
N ILE A 142 -16.34 10.98 -0.20
CA ILE A 142 -16.27 11.81 0.99
C ILE A 142 -15.48 13.07 0.67
N GLU A 143 -16.02 14.22 1.05
CA GLU A 143 -15.39 15.52 0.85
C GLU A 143 -15.00 16.14 2.19
N VAL A 144 -13.75 16.60 2.26
CA VAL A 144 -13.19 17.27 3.43
C VAL A 144 -13.07 18.77 3.14
N TYR A 145 -13.65 19.58 4.01
CA TYR A 145 -13.69 21.04 3.94
C TYR A 145 -13.07 21.63 5.20
N TYR A 146 -12.22 22.64 5.02
CA TYR A 146 -11.64 23.43 6.09
C TYR A 146 -11.25 24.80 5.53
N ASP A 147 -11.25 25.82 6.39
CA ASP A 147 -10.78 27.15 6.05
C ASP A 147 -9.27 27.23 6.34
N GLU A 148 -8.46 27.37 5.29
CA GLU A 148 -7.00 27.40 5.42
C GLU A 148 -6.51 28.58 6.24
N GLN A 149 -7.17 29.74 6.13
CA GLN A 149 -6.81 30.94 6.89
C GLN A 149 -7.13 30.71 8.37
N HIS A 150 -8.33 30.21 8.67
CA HIS A 150 -8.71 29.94 10.05
C HIS A 150 -7.82 28.86 10.70
N VAL A 151 -7.47 27.80 9.98
CA VAL A 151 -6.52 26.77 10.45
C VAL A 151 -5.17 27.41 10.76
N SER A 152 -4.66 28.28 9.88
CA SER A 152 -3.35 28.94 10.06
C SER A 152 -3.32 29.87 11.27
N GLU A 153 -4.45 30.49 11.61
CA GLU A 153 -4.58 31.42 12.75
C GLU A 153 -4.78 30.71 14.09
N THR A 154 -5.36 29.49 14.09
CA THR A 154 -5.81 28.81 15.31
C THR A 154 -5.03 27.55 15.65
N CYS A 155 -4.20 27.03 14.74
CA CYS A 155 -3.46 25.80 15.02
C CYS A 155 -2.40 25.97 16.12
N THR A 156 -2.14 24.90 16.88
CA THR A 156 -1.19 24.91 18.00
C THR A 156 0.27 24.74 17.58
N VAL A 157 0.52 24.53 16.29
CA VAL A 157 1.85 24.32 15.69
C VAL A 157 1.99 25.20 14.44
N THR A 158 3.11 25.10 13.72
CA THR A 158 3.26 25.84 12.46
C THR A 158 2.20 25.39 11.44
N PRO A 159 1.58 26.32 10.69
CA PRO A 159 0.47 26.00 9.76
C PRO A 159 0.79 24.86 8.79
N GLU A 160 2.03 24.77 8.31
CA GLU A 160 2.47 23.73 7.37
C GLU A 160 2.35 22.32 7.97
N ARG A 161 2.54 22.18 9.29
CA ARG A 161 2.41 20.88 10.00
C ARG A 161 0.97 20.44 10.21
N VAL A 162 0.00 21.24 9.75
CA VAL A 162 -1.44 20.95 9.80
C VAL A 162 -2.03 20.94 8.39
N LEU A 163 -1.79 21.99 7.60
CA LEU A 163 -2.35 22.15 6.26
C LEU A 163 -1.87 21.09 5.27
N GLU A 164 -0.58 20.75 5.26
CA GLU A 164 -0.07 19.72 4.35
C GLU A 164 -0.63 18.31 4.67
N PRO A 165 -0.62 17.84 5.94
CA PRO A 165 -1.35 16.63 6.31
C PRO A 165 -2.84 16.68 5.96
N LEU A 166 -3.54 17.79 6.19
CA LEU A 166 -4.95 17.92 5.83
C LEU A 166 -5.18 17.82 4.32
N ARG A 167 -4.27 18.38 3.52
CA ARG A 167 -4.31 18.28 2.06
C ARG A 167 -4.11 16.84 1.60
N HIS A 168 -3.13 16.12 2.15
CA HIS A 168 -2.93 14.70 1.86
C HIS A 168 -4.14 13.86 2.24
N TYR A 169 -4.72 14.13 3.40
CA TYR A 169 -5.92 13.45 3.88
C TYR A 169 -7.14 13.71 2.97
N LYS A 170 -7.34 14.96 2.54
CA LYS A 170 -8.38 15.33 1.56
C LYS A 170 -8.17 14.63 0.21
N ASN A 171 -6.94 14.66 -0.31
CA ASN A 171 -6.59 14.04 -1.58
C ASN A 171 -6.74 12.51 -1.53
N ALA A 172 -6.45 11.87 -0.40
CA ALA A 172 -6.66 10.44 -0.23
C ALA A 172 -8.11 10.04 -0.47
N PHE A 173 -9.11 10.79 0.03
CA PHE A 173 -10.52 10.50 -0.27
C PHE A 173 -10.87 10.67 -1.74
N LYS A 174 -10.33 11.69 -2.40
CA LYS A 174 -10.51 11.87 -3.85
C LYS A 174 -9.97 10.65 -4.63
N HIS A 175 -8.74 10.24 -4.35
CA HIS A 175 -8.11 9.12 -5.05
C HIS A 175 -8.74 7.77 -4.73
N VAL A 176 -9.24 7.55 -3.51
CA VAL A 176 -10.09 6.38 -3.21
C VAL A 176 -11.32 6.37 -4.09
N HIS A 177 -12.03 7.49 -4.17
CA HIS A 177 -13.24 7.59 -4.97
C HIS A 177 -12.93 7.28 -6.43
N ASP A 178 -11.92 7.93 -7.00
CA ASP A 178 -11.52 7.74 -8.40
C ASP A 178 -11.11 6.28 -8.68
N ALA A 179 -10.43 5.62 -7.74
CA ALA A 179 -10.05 4.21 -7.84
C ALA A 179 -11.25 3.25 -7.76
N LEU A 180 -12.32 3.60 -7.05
CA LEU A 180 -13.46 2.71 -6.82
C LEU A 180 -14.65 2.98 -7.77
N HIS A 181 -14.80 4.21 -8.27
CA HIS A 181 -16.00 4.66 -8.96
C HIS A 181 -16.34 3.82 -10.21
N TYR A 182 -15.33 3.48 -11.02
CA TYR A 182 -15.50 2.76 -12.28
C TYR A 182 -15.35 1.23 -12.15
N MET A 183 -14.97 0.71 -10.96
CA MET A 183 -14.66 -0.72 -10.78
C MET A 183 -15.84 -1.65 -11.06
N PRO A 184 -17.10 -1.36 -10.64
CA PRO A 184 -18.23 -2.23 -10.93
C PRO A 184 -18.50 -2.35 -12.43
N GLU A 185 -18.52 -1.21 -13.12
CA GLU A 185 -18.76 -1.14 -14.57
C GLU A 185 -17.64 -1.85 -15.35
N LEU A 186 -16.38 -1.63 -14.95
CA LEU A 186 -15.23 -2.27 -15.56
C LEU A 186 -15.30 -3.81 -15.45
N LYS A 187 -15.69 -4.36 -14.29
CA LYS A 187 -15.87 -5.81 -14.11
C LYS A 187 -16.94 -6.39 -15.03
N GLU A 188 -18.07 -5.70 -15.13
CA GLU A 188 -19.19 -6.11 -15.97
C GLU A 188 -18.78 -6.09 -17.44
N ASN A 189 -18.24 -4.96 -17.91
CA ASN A 189 -17.80 -4.77 -19.29
C ASN A 189 -16.72 -5.77 -19.70
N ILE A 190 -15.70 -5.99 -18.85
CA ILE A 190 -14.66 -6.99 -19.11
C ILE A 190 -15.27 -8.39 -19.26
N SER A 191 -16.22 -8.74 -18.39
CA SER A 191 -16.88 -10.05 -18.43
C SER A 191 -17.69 -10.23 -19.72
N VAL A 192 -18.42 -9.21 -20.16
CA VAL A 192 -19.15 -9.21 -21.43
C VAL A 192 -18.20 -9.40 -22.61
N ILE A 193 -17.12 -8.62 -22.69
CA ILE A 193 -16.15 -8.72 -23.79
C ILE A 193 -15.47 -10.09 -23.84
N ILE A 194 -15.14 -10.68 -22.69
CA ILE A 194 -14.57 -12.03 -22.63
C ILE A 194 -15.56 -13.08 -23.16
N ASN A 195 -16.86 -12.94 -22.86
CA ASN A 195 -17.88 -13.87 -23.33
C ASN A 195 -18.14 -13.74 -24.84
N ASP A 196 -17.96 -12.54 -25.39
CA ASP A 196 -18.15 -12.24 -26.81
C ASP A 196 -16.93 -12.61 -27.69
N GLU A 197 -15.88 -13.21 -27.13
CA GLU A 197 -14.65 -13.59 -27.84
C GLU A 197 -14.93 -14.32 -29.17
N LYS A 198 -15.85 -15.29 -29.18
CA LYS A 198 -16.19 -16.06 -30.39
C LYS A 198 -16.91 -15.22 -31.46
N ALA A 199 -17.69 -14.22 -31.06
CA ALA A 199 -18.33 -13.31 -31.99
C ALA A 199 -17.28 -12.38 -32.62
N MET A 200 -16.41 -11.81 -31.80
CA MET A 200 -15.32 -10.92 -32.23
C MET A 200 -14.34 -11.59 -33.20
N LEU A 201 -13.99 -12.86 -32.95
CA LEU A 201 -13.14 -13.63 -33.86
C LEU A 201 -13.80 -13.85 -35.23
N ARG A 202 -15.12 -14.11 -35.27
CA ARG A 202 -15.85 -14.27 -36.54
C ARG A 202 -15.92 -12.96 -37.32
N GLU A 203 -16.27 -11.87 -36.66
CA GLU A 203 -16.32 -10.53 -37.28
C GLU A 203 -14.97 -10.13 -37.87
N THR A 204 -13.87 -10.48 -37.19
CA THR A 204 -12.52 -10.19 -37.69
C THR A 204 -12.16 -10.99 -38.94
N ILE A 205 -12.60 -12.25 -39.04
CA ILE A 205 -12.42 -13.08 -40.24
C ILE A 205 -13.25 -12.53 -41.40
N GLU A 206 -14.46 -12.02 -41.13
CA GLU A 206 -15.35 -11.45 -42.16
C GLU A 206 -14.79 -10.15 -42.77
N VAL A 207 -14.06 -9.35 -41.98
CA VAL A 207 -13.46 -8.09 -42.42
C VAL A 207 -12.20 -8.32 -43.28
N ASP A 208 -11.42 -9.37 -43.01
CA ASP A 208 -10.27 -9.75 -43.86
C ASP A 208 -10.23 -11.28 -44.08
N PRO A 209 -11.08 -11.81 -44.97
CA PRO A 209 -11.21 -13.26 -45.22
C PRO A 209 -10.06 -13.84 -46.04
N MET A 210 -9.10 -13.03 -46.52
CA MET A 210 -8.14 -13.39 -47.57
C MET A 210 -6.73 -12.82 -47.32
N ARG A 211 -6.05 -13.10 -46.19
CA ARG A 211 -4.56 -13.13 -45.99
C ARG A 211 -4.14 -13.14 -44.51
N ASP A 212 -2.81 -13.09 -44.29
CA ASP A 212 -2.10 -12.91 -43.01
C ASP A 212 -2.73 -11.89 -42.05
N GLY A 213 -3.43 -10.86 -42.54
CA GLY A 213 -4.11 -9.84 -41.73
C GLY A 213 -5.26 -10.37 -40.87
N GLY A 214 -6.06 -11.32 -41.37
CA GLY A 214 -7.10 -11.99 -40.58
C GLY A 214 -6.50 -12.85 -39.45
N VAL A 215 -5.39 -13.54 -39.72
CA VAL A 215 -4.66 -14.34 -38.71
C VAL A 215 -4.03 -13.46 -37.64
N GLU A 216 -3.44 -12.34 -38.03
CA GLU A 216 -2.88 -11.34 -37.11
C GLU A 216 -3.97 -10.69 -36.25
N GLY A 217 -5.11 -10.31 -36.84
CA GLY A 217 -6.27 -9.79 -36.12
C GLY A 217 -6.81 -10.77 -35.08
N MET A 218 -6.96 -12.05 -35.42
CA MET A 218 -7.36 -13.08 -34.46
C MET A 218 -6.35 -13.25 -33.32
N ARG A 219 -5.03 -13.22 -33.62
CA ARG A 219 -3.99 -13.27 -32.59
C ARG A 219 -4.05 -12.05 -31.67
N ALA A 220 -4.31 -10.86 -32.21
CA ALA A 220 -4.47 -9.64 -31.43
C ALA A 220 -5.66 -9.75 -30.47
N ILE A 221 -6.81 -10.26 -30.94
CA ILE A 221 -8.00 -10.50 -30.10
C ILE A 221 -7.66 -11.49 -28.98
N THR A 222 -7.12 -12.67 -29.29
CA THR A 222 -6.78 -13.68 -28.26
C THR A 222 -5.78 -13.13 -27.23
N SER A 223 -4.82 -12.30 -27.68
CA SER A 223 -3.88 -11.61 -26.80
C SER A 223 -4.58 -10.62 -25.87
N ASN A 224 -5.46 -9.76 -26.41
CA ASN A 224 -6.21 -8.79 -25.63
C ASN A 224 -7.19 -9.47 -24.65
N ILE A 225 -7.85 -10.55 -25.04
CA ILE A 225 -8.71 -11.33 -24.14
C ILE A 225 -7.90 -11.91 -22.97
N ARG A 226 -6.67 -12.37 -23.20
CA ARG A 226 -5.78 -12.79 -22.10
C ARG A 226 -5.45 -11.63 -21.17
N LYS A 227 -5.17 -10.45 -21.72
CA LYS A 227 -4.93 -9.22 -20.94
C LYS A 227 -6.16 -8.84 -20.12
N LEU A 228 -7.36 -8.87 -20.70
CA LEU A 228 -8.63 -8.62 -20.00
C LEU A 228 -8.88 -9.62 -18.86
N LYS A 229 -8.59 -10.91 -19.06
CA LYS A 229 -8.68 -11.92 -17.99
C LYS A 229 -7.76 -11.58 -16.81
N GLN A 230 -6.52 -11.16 -17.09
CA GLN A 230 -5.61 -10.70 -16.05
C GLN A 230 -6.08 -9.39 -15.40
N MET A 231 -6.57 -8.45 -16.20
CA MET A 231 -7.13 -7.18 -15.74
C MET A 231 -8.26 -7.41 -14.74
N ASN A 232 -9.17 -8.36 -15.03
CA ASN A 232 -10.29 -8.67 -14.14
C ASN A 232 -9.84 -9.16 -12.75
N LEU A 233 -8.77 -9.97 -12.70
CA LEU A 233 -8.17 -10.38 -11.43
C LEU A 233 -7.60 -9.18 -10.66
N ASN A 234 -6.84 -8.33 -11.36
CA ASN A 234 -6.25 -7.14 -10.75
C ASN A 234 -7.31 -6.13 -10.29
N VAL A 235 -8.43 -6.01 -10.99
CA VAL A 235 -9.56 -5.14 -10.64
C VAL A 235 -10.14 -5.54 -9.28
N CYS A 236 -10.38 -6.83 -9.05
CA CYS A 236 -10.83 -7.35 -7.75
C CYS A 236 -9.81 -7.04 -6.63
N ASP A 237 -8.52 -7.18 -6.91
CA ASP A 237 -7.46 -6.89 -5.93
C ASP A 237 -7.39 -5.39 -5.59
N VAL A 238 -7.43 -4.51 -6.60
CA VAL A 238 -7.40 -3.06 -6.42
C VAL A 238 -8.62 -2.59 -5.63
N GLU A 239 -9.81 -3.04 -6.02
CA GLU A 239 -11.06 -2.69 -5.33
C GLU A 239 -11.01 -3.14 -3.86
N GLY A 240 -10.61 -4.39 -3.58
CA GLY A 240 -10.51 -4.89 -2.21
C GLY A 240 -9.53 -4.09 -1.34
N ARG A 241 -8.37 -3.72 -1.89
CA ARG A 241 -7.36 -2.93 -1.16
C ARG A 241 -7.75 -1.46 -1.01
N ALA A 242 -8.33 -0.85 -2.03
CA ALA A 242 -8.84 0.52 -1.99
C ALA A 242 -10.01 0.63 -1.00
N GLN A 243 -10.94 -0.33 -1.00
CA GLN A 243 -12.04 -0.39 -0.04
C GLN A 243 -11.55 -0.56 1.39
N LYS A 244 -10.52 -1.40 1.62
CA LYS A 244 -9.89 -1.50 2.94
C LYS A 244 -9.30 -0.16 3.38
N THR A 245 -8.57 0.51 2.49
CA THR A 245 -7.97 1.83 2.77
C THR A 245 -9.05 2.89 3.04
N PHE A 246 -10.17 2.85 2.31
CA PHE A 246 -11.32 3.72 2.56
C PHE A 246 -11.90 3.52 3.94
N ASN A 247 -12.13 2.27 4.35
CA ASN A 247 -12.67 1.96 5.66
C ASN A 247 -11.74 2.43 6.78
N GLU A 248 -10.42 2.26 6.61
CA GLU A 248 -9.41 2.78 7.54
C GLU A 248 -9.44 4.32 7.62
N LEU A 249 -9.58 5.01 6.48
CA LEU A 249 -9.73 6.47 6.43
C LEU A 249 -10.98 6.93 7.16
N VAL A 250 -12.13 6.31 6.90
CA VAL A 250 -13.42 6.63 7.53
C VAL A 250 -13.38 6.40 9.03
N GLU A 251 -12.79 5.29 9.49
CA GLU A 251 -12.63 5.03 10.93
C GLU A 251 -11.75 6.10 11.57
N ALA A 252 -10.64 6.46 10.91
CA ALA A 252 -9.73 7.47 11.40
C ALA A 252 -10.36 8.88 11.37
N SER A 253 -11.30 9.17 10.46
CA SER A 253 -12.04 10.44 10.38
C SER A 253 -12.76 10.81 11.67
N ARG A 254 -13.20 9.81 12.44
CA ARG A 254 -13.94 10.01 13.71
C ARG A 254 -13.15 10.80 14.75
N TYR A 255 -11.83 10.85 14.63
CA TYR A 255 -10.96 11.62 15.51
C TYR A 255 -10.84 13.09 15.10
N VAL A 256 -11.17 13.41 13.85
CA VAL A 256 -11.12 14.76 13.29
C VAL A 256 -12.50 15.41 13.34
N VAL A 257 -13.55 14.64 13.02
CA VAL A 257 -14.96 15.06 13.14
C VAL A 257 -15.75 13.87 13.71
N PRO A 258 -16.45 14.02 14.86
CA PRO A 258 -17.14 12.91 15.52
C PRO A 258 -18.21 12.26 14.64
N ASP A 259 -18.92 13.06 13.83
CA ASP A 259 -19.98 12.61 12.94
C ASP A 259 -19.72 13.10 11.50
N ILE A 260 -19.65 12.16 10.56
CA ILE A 260 -19.66 12.47 9.13
C ILE A 260 -21.11 12.79 8.76
N SER A 261 -21.38 14.04 8.36
CA SER A 261 -22.73 14.42 7.96
C SER A 261 -23.11 13.71 6.67
N GLU A 262 -24.20 12.95 6.71
CA GLU A 262 -24.85 12.39 5.53
C GLU A 262 -25.68 13.50 4.83
N CYS A 263 -25.64 13.50 3.50
CA CYS A 263 -26.48 14.39 2.67
C CYS A 263 -27.78 13.69 2.29
#